data_AF-A0A1M6CTR3-F1
#
_entry.id   AF-A0A1M6CTR3-F1
#
_cell.length_a   1.000
_cell.length_b   1.000
_cell.length_c   1.000
_cell.angle_alpha   90.00
_cell.angle_beta   90.00
_cell.angle_gamma   90.00
#
_symmetry.space_group_name_H-M   'P 1'
#
loop_
_entity.id
_entity.type
_entity.pdbx_description
1 polymer ?
#
loop_
_entity_poly.entity_id
_entity_poly.type
_entity_poly.pdbx_seq_one_letter_code
_entity_poly.pdbx_strand_id
1 'polypeptide(L)'
;MPEPATDLFADPGSVLSFRTVPLYPVSPENTGRYAAAVVIGRTARVVVLVPLAEVWTEPPSLAAAAAAAAITRGKGGRGGTAVVVTIVKGENARLPELTLLGRREVTDVEARLAHPSLTGEAWQIVHGTAKGLSDEIEERWRWRHELRQMRSEQQLEQERRHRESAERERRLRTRLRTLTFAQLLEEPLLQDWEPSPPFPPASFRDAIVEHIRDTERELAALGPKPRRPLVRTALAALAGRIHATEAAAGEWFIETEEREGLSTVFEDLAYAAMQPALVEEIVDWLTPPEG
;
A
#
# COMPACT_ATOMS: atom_id res chain seq x y z
N MET A 1 2.50 -16.32 33.45
CA MET A 1 1.57 -16.68 32.38
C MET A 1 1.64 -15.56 31.36
N PRO A 2 1.94 -15.82 30.09
CA PRO A 2 2.01 -14.78 29.07
C PRO A 2 0.60 -14.24 28.79
N GLU A 3 0.48 -12.92 28.63
CA GLU A 3 -0.81 -12.26 28.46
C GLU A 3 -1.12 -12.10 26.96
N PRO A 4 -2.35 -12.43 26.50
CA PRO A 4 -2.73 -12.18 25.11
C PRO A 4 -2.63 -10.68 24.83
N ALA A 5 -1.85 -10.30 23.83
CA ALA A 5 -1.72 -8.91 23.43
C ALA A 5 -2.79 -8.60 22.38
N THR A 6 -3.64 -7.62 22.67
CA THR A 6 -4.69 -7.18 21.75
C THR A 6 -4.19 -6.23 20.68
N ASP A 7 -2.97 -5.70 20.83
CA ASP A 7 -2.36 -4.74 19.91
C ASP A 7 -0.82 -4.84 19.94
N LEU A 8 -0.18 -4.57 18.80
CA LEU A 8 1.27 -4.43 18.64
C LEU A 8 1.83 -3.16 19.31
N PHE A 9 0.96 -2.20 19.66
CA PHE A 9 1.29 -0.91 20.28
C PHE A 9 1.64 -0.98 21.77
N ALA A 10 2.42 -1.98 22.18
CA ALA A 10 2.96 -2.08 23.53
C ALA A 10 4.05 -1.02 23.79
N ASP A 11 4.44 -0.84 25.05
CA ASP A 11 5.49 0.12 25.40
C ASP A 11 6.89 -0.29 24.89
N PRO A 12 7.82 0.67 24.69
CA PRO A 12 9.22 0.35 24.47
C PRO A 12 9.77 -0.61 25.53
N GLY A 13 10.55 -1.58 25.05
CA GLY A 13 11.07 -2.70 25.81
C GLY A 13 10.16 -3.93 25.82
N SER A 14 8.92 -3.83 25.36
CA SER A 14 8.01 -4.97 25.28
C SER A 14 8.52 -6.00 24.27
N VAL A 15 8.53 -7.26 24.67
CA VAL A 15 8.87 -8.41 23.82
C VAL A 15 7.59 -9.12 23.44
N LEU A 16 7.30 -9.13 22.15
CA LEU A 16 6.09 -9.71 21.59
C LEU A 16 6.45 -11.03 20.89
N SER A 17 5.59 -12.03 21.06
CA SER A 17 5.62 -13.29 20.32
C SER A 17 4.38 -13.40 19.46
N PHE A 18 4.51 -14.00 18.29
CA PHE A 18 3.39 -14.27 17.39
C PHE A 18 3.67 -15.48 16.51
N ARG A 19 2.60 -16.07 15.98
CA ARG A 19 2.72 -17.09 14.93
C ARG A 19 2.95 -16.37 13.60
N THR A 20 3.92 -16.84 12.82
CA THR A 20 4.18 -16.28 11.49
C THR A 20 3.05 -16.62 10.52
N VAL A 21 2.89 -15.78 9.51
CA VAL A 21 1.94 -15.98 8.41
C VAL A 21 2.68 -16.42 7.14
N PRO A 22 1.99 -17.08 6.18
CA PRO A 22 2.63 -17.55 4.97
C PRO A 22 3.18 -16.40 4.12
N LEU A 23 4.38 -16.58 3.57
CA LEU A 23 5.08 -15.56 2.78
C LEU A 23 4.32 -15.24 1.48
N TYR A 24 3.81 -16.26 0.79
CA TYR A 24 3.02 -16.14 -0.44
C TYR A 24 1.62 -16.75 -0.25
N PRO A 25 0.58 -16.30 -0.98
CA PRO A 25 -0.75 -16.90 -0.93
C PRO A 25 -0.78 -18.39 -1.33
N VAL A 26 0.20 -18.82 -2.14
CA VAL A 26 0.35 -20.22 -2.56
C VAL A 26 1.12 -21.09 -1.54
N SER A 27 1.71 -20.47 -0.52
CA SER A 27 2.38 -21.19 0.57
C SER A 27 1.31 -21.88 1.46
N PRO A 28 1.67 -22.95 2.21
CA PRO A 28 0.75 -23.55 3.17
C PRO A 28 0.19 -22.51 4.14
N GLU A 29 -1.12 -22.52 4.38
CA GLU A 29 -1.83 -21.53 5.22
C GLU A 29 -1.26 -21.41 6.63
N ASN A 30 -0.64 -22.49 7.11
CA ASN A 30 -0.07 -22.58 8.43
C ASN A 30 1.43 -22.88 8.34
N THR A 31 2.25 -21.95 8.82
CA THR A 31 3.70 -22.11 8.88
C THR A 31 4.14 -23.06 9.99
N GLY A 32 3.33 -23.23 11.05
CA GLY A 32 3.72 -23.93 12.28
C GLY A 32 4.88 -23.26 13.03
N ARG A 33 5.18 -22.00 12.71
CA ARG A 33 6.36 -21.27 13.18
C ARG A 33 5.95 -20.08 14.04
N TYR A 34 6.72 -19.84 15.09
CA TYR A 34 6.61 -18.69 15.98
C TYR A 34 7.83 -17.81 15.84
N ALA A 35 7.61 -16.52 16.00
CA ALA A 35 8.63 -15.51 15.95
C ALA A 35 8.42 -14.49 17.07
N ALA A 36 9.42 -13.64 17.28
CA ALA A 36 9.37 -12.61 18.29
C ALA A 36 9.98 -11.30 17.79
N ALA A 37 9.52 -10.20 18.35
CA ALA A 37 10.00 -8.86 18.06
C ALA A 37 10.01 -8.01 19.33
N VAL A 38 10.87 -6.99 19.33
CA VAL A 38 11.00 -6.08 20.47
C VAL A 38 10.56 -4.69 20.05
N VAL A 39 9.67 -4.09 20.83
CA VAL A 39 9.27 -2.71 20.64
C VAL A 39 10.41 -1.80 21.10
N ILE A 40 10.98 -1.02 20.20
CA ILE A 40 12.11 -0.13 20.47
C ILE A 40 11.71 1.34 20.52
N GLY A 41 10.50 1.67 20.08
CA GLY A 41 9.96 3.02 20.13
C GLY A 41 8.47 3.04 19.80
N ARG A 42 7.76 4.06 20.28
CA ARG A 42 6.38 4.32 19.87
C ARG A 42 6.02 5.80 19.99
N THR A 43 5.06 6.23 19.18
CA THR A 43 4.29 7.47 19.37
C THR A 43 2.82 7.11 19.56
N ALA A 44 1.93 8.10 19.53
CA ALA A 44 0.48 7.86 19.47
C ALA A 44 0.04 7.20 18.15
N ARG A 45 0.84 7.33 17.08
CA ARG A 45 0.49 6.89 15.72
C ARG A 45 1.34 5.75 15.18
N VAL A 46 2.57 5.58 15.65
CA VAL A 46 3.47 4.53 15.15
C VAL A 46 4.07 3.71 16.27
N VAL A 47 4.35 2.44 15.98
CA VAL A 47 5.18 1.56 16.80
C VAL A 47 6.35 1.06 15.97
N VAL A 48 7.53 1.03 16.58
CA VAL A 48 8.78 0.66 15.93
C VAL A 48 9.29 -0.61 16.56
N LEU A 49 9.46 -1.66 15.75
CA LEU A 49 9.85 -2.99 16.20
C LEU A 49 11.16 -3.44 15.55
N VAL A 50 11.91 -4.25 16.28
CA VAL A 50 13.04 -5.01 15.77
C VAL A 50 12.68 -6.50 15.78
N PRO A 51 12.59 -7.17 14.62
CA PRO A 51 12.39 -8.60 14.55
C PRO A 51 13.63 -9.36 15.03
N LEU A 52 13.40 -10.47 15.72
CA LEU A 52 14.44 -11.37 16.19
C LEU A 52 14.68 -12.49 15.18
N ALA A 53 15.92 -12.92 15.05
CA ALA A 53 16.38 -13.80 13.96
C ALA A 53 16.09 -15.29 14.17
N GLU A 54 15.72 -15.67 15.39
CA GLU A 54 15.35 -17.02 15.76
C GLU A 54 13.87 -17.29 15.43
N VAL A 55 13.58 -18.54 15.07
CA VAL A 55 12.24 -19.03 14.76
C VAL A 55 12.02 -20.32 15.54
N TRP A 56 10.86 -20.41 16.18
CA TRP A 56 10.52 -21.50 17.08
C TRP A 56 9.35 -22.32 16.53
N THR A 57 9.27 -23.59 16.92
CA THR A 57 8.13 -24.47 16.60
C THR A 57 6.99 -24.36 17.60
N GLU A 58 7.23 -23.67 18.71
CA GLU A 58 6.28 -23.38 19.80
C GLU A 58 6.50 -21.92 20.26
N PRO A 59 5.52 -21.28 20.92
CA PRO A 59 5.71 -19.92 21.43
C PRO A 59 6.96 -19.81 22.33
N PRO A 60 7.91 -18.90 22.02
CA PRO A 60 9.13 -18.76 22.82
C PRO A 60 8.85 -18.22 24.22
N SER A 61 9.73 -18.55 25.16
CA SER A 61 9.80 -17.87 26.46
C SER A 61 10.46 -16.50 26.33
N LEU A 62 10.21 -15.60 27.30
CA LEU A 62 10.90 -14.31 27.35
C LEU A 62 12.42 -14.46 27.37
N ALA A 63 12.95 -15.43 28.11
CA ALA A 63 14.39 -15.67 28.18
C ALA A 63 14.98 -16.11 26.82
N ALA A 64 14.28 -16.97 26.09
CA ALA A 64 14.69 -17.41 24.75
C ALA A 64 14.65 -16.24 23.75
N ALA A 65 13.59 -15.45 23.78
CA ALA A 65 13.47 -14.27 22.91
C ALA A 65 14.53 -13.20 23.26
N ALA A 66 14.79 -12.96 24.55
CA ALA A 66 15.79 -11.98 24.98
C ALA A 66 17.23 -12.38 24.59
N ALA A 67 17.52 -13.67 24.46
CA ALA A 67 18.81 -14.17 24.00
C ALA A 67 18.98 -14.16 22.46
N ALA A 68 17.89 -14.01 21.71
CA ALA A 68 17.92 -14.01 20.25
C ALA A 68 18.48 -12.70 19.69
N ALA A 69 19.30 -12.80 18.65
CA ALA A 69 19.84 -11.64 17.96
C ALA A 69 18.77 -10.94 17.11
N ALA A 70 18.89 -9.63 16.92
CA ALA A 70 18.10 -8.88 15.94
C ALA A 70 18.44 -9.33 14.51
N ILE A 71 17.44 -9.31 13.62
CA ILE A 71 17.68 -9.48 12.18
C ILE A 71 18.48 -8.28 11.66
N THR A 72 19.50 -8.57 10.84
CA THR A 72 20.32 -7.55 10.17
C THR A 72 20.34 -7.75 8.65
N ARG A 73 20.36 -6.64 7.91
CA ARG A 73 20.54 -6.58 6.45
C ARG A 73 21.98 -6.18 6.11
N GLY A 74 22.62 -6.92 5.21
CA GLY A 74 23.99 -6.67 4.75
C GLY A 74 24.64 -7.91 4.11
N LYS A 75 25.64 -7.72 3.25
CA LYS A 75 26.39 -8.83 2.63
C LYS A 75 27.37 -9.42 3.65
N GLY A 76 27.13 -10.64 4.13
CA GLY A 76 28.19 -11.49 4.69
C GLY A 76 28.55 -11.34 6.18
N GLY A 77 27.56 -11.26 7.08
CA GLY A 77 27.74 -11.66 8.49
C GLY A 77 28.58 -10.75 9.41
N ARG A 78 29.19 -9.66 8.91
CA ARG A 78 29.84 -8.65 9.76
C ARG A 78 29.42 -7.25 9.29
N GLY A 79 28.70 -6.51 10.14
CA GLY A 79 28.37 -5.09 9.90
C GLY A 79 27.05 -4.81 9.17
N GLY A 80 26.03 -5.65 9.34
CA GLY A 80 24.69 -5.36 8.81
C GLY A 80 23.91 -4.38 9.70
N THR A 81 23.10 -3.52 9.08
CA THR A 81 22.15 -2.65 9.79
C THR A 81 20.98 -3.49 10.28
N ALA A 82 20.55 -3.31 11.54
CA ALA A 82 19.37 -4.00 12.05
C ALA A 82 18.13 -3.64 11.22
N VAL A 83 17.29 -4.64 10.98
CA VAL A 83 15.98 -4.43 10.37
C VAL A 83 15.09 -3.75 11.40
N VAL A 84 14.41 -2.70 10.96
CA VAL A 84 13.44 -1.96 11.75
C VAL A 84 12.13 -1.97 10.98
N VAL A 85 11.04 -2.31 11.65
CA VAL A 85 9.69 -2.31 11.09
C VAL A 85 8.86 -1.27 11.82
N THR A 86 8.33 -0.31 11.07
CA THR A 86 7.51 0.78 11.61
C THR A 86 6.06 0.56 11.18
N ILE A 87 5.18 0.35 12.14
CA ILE A 87 3.76 0.05 11.91
C ILE A 87 2.91 1.24 12.35
N VAL A 88 1.98 1.66 11.50
CA VAL A 88 1.03 2.75 11.78
C VAL A 88 -0.21 2.20 12.50
N LYS A 89 -0.72 2.94 13.48
CA LYS A 89 -1.88 2.54 14.28
C LYS A 89 -3.14 2.54 13.41
N GLY A 90 -3.87 1.43 13.41
CA GLY A 90 -5.08 1.25 12.62
C GLY A 90 -4.86 0.45 11.32
N GLU A 91 -3.63 0.39 10.81
CA GLU A 91 -3.29 -0.47 9.68
C GLU A 91 -3.02 -1.89 10.16
N ASN A 92 -3.94 -2.83 9.90
CA ASN A 92 -3.76 -4.30 9.98
C ASN A 92 -2.73 -4.78 11.01
N ALA A 93 -2.78 -4.24 12.23
CA ALA A 93 -1.80 -4.47 13.29
C ALA A 93 -2.00 -5.82 13.99
N ARG A 94 -2.46 -6.83 13.26
CA ARG A 94 -2.88 -8.12 13.80
C ARG A 94 -1.98 -9.21 13.26
N LEU A 95 -1.22 -9.81 14.18
CA LEU A 95 -0.54 -11.07 13.95
C LEU A 95 -1.28 -12.18 14.69
N PRO A 96 -1.37 -13.39 14.12
CA PRO A 96 -2.00 -14.50 14.81
C PRO A 96 -1.26 -14.83 16.11
N GLU A 97 -2.03 -15.15 17.16
CA GLU A 97 -1.50 -15.57 18.47
C GLU A 97 -0.53 -14.55 19.10
N LEU A 98 -0.74 -13.25 18.84
CA LEU A 98 0.07 -12.19 19.39
C LEU A 98 0.01 -12.19 20.93
N THR A 99 1.17 -12.23 21.55
CA THR A 99 1.32 -12.45 22.99
C THR A 99 2.44 -11.56 23.54
N LEU A 100 2.19 -10.90 24.66
CA LEU A 100 3.23 -10.18 25.39
C LEU A 100 4.00 -11.15 26.28
N LEU A 101 5.28 -11.36 25.98
CA LEU A 101 6.16 -12.23 26.77
C LEU A 101 6.70 -11.54 28.03
N GLY A 102 6.80 -10.21 27.99
CA GLY A 102 7.30 -9.38 29.08
C GLY A 102 8.11 -8.21 28.54
N ARG A 103 9.04 -7.70 29.36
CA ARG A 103 9.84 -6.51 29.01
C ARG A 103 11.34 -6.79 29.16
N ARG A 104 12.13 -6.14 28.31
CA ARG A 104 13.58 -6.00 28.43
C ARG A 104 14.00 -4.55 28.25
N GLU A 105 15.24 -4.25 28.63
CA GLU A 105 15.85 -2.96 28.37
C GLU A 105 16.06 -2.75 26.86
N VAL A 106 15.72 -1.55 26.39
CA VAL A 106 16.01 -1.09 25.03
C VAL A 106 17.42 -0.52 25.05
N THR A 107 18.29 -1.02 24.18
CA THR A 107 19.67 -0.55 24.11
C THR A 107 19.77 0.82 23.44
N ASP A 108 20.85 1.56 23.71
CA ASP A 108 21.12 2.86 23.04
C ASP A 108 21.20 2.75 21.52
N VAL A 109 21.58 1.57 21.01
CA VAL A 109 21.60 1.31 19.56
C VAL A 109 20.17 1.21 19.04
N GLU A 110 19.31 0.48 19.71
CA GLU A 110 17.89 0.34 19.36
C GLU A 110 17.12 1.67 19.48
N ALA A 111 17.40 2.46 20.52
CA ALA A 111 16.81 3.79 20.66
C ALA A 111 17.19 4.72 19.49
N ARG A 112 18.46 4.66 19.04
CA ARG A 112 18.93 5.41 17.86
C ARG A 112 18.28 4.93 16.57
N LEU A 113 18.06 3.63 16.43
CA LEU A 113 17.37 3.04 15.27
C LEU A 113 15.89 3.45 15.21
N ALA A 114 15.25 3.63 16.36
CA ALA A 114 13.85 4.09 16.42
C ALA A 114 13.72 5.56 16.02
N HIS A 115 14.73 6.39 16.29
CA HIS A 115 14.65 7.85 16.22
C HIS A 115 14.03 8.39 14.92
N PRO A 116 14.49 7.99 13.70
CA PRO A 116 13.94 8.53 12.46
C PRO A 116 12.43 8.28 12.32
N SER A 117 11.96 7.11 12.77
CA SER A 117 10.54 6.72 12.73
C SER A 117 9.68 7.48 13.73
N LEU A 118 10.28 7.98 14.81
CA LEU A 118 9.58 8.72 15.85
C LEU A 118 9.54 10.23 15.58
N THR A 119 10.57 10.78 14.92
CA THR A 119 10.69 12.21 14.62
C THR A 119 10.14 12.61 13.27
N GLY A 120 9.87 11.65 12.37
CA GLY A 120 9.43 11.94 11.00
C GLY A 120 10.56 12.51 10.12
N GLU A 121 11.81 12.44 10.58
CA GLU A 121 12.98 13.01 9.88
C GLU A 121 13.41 12.22 8.64
N ALA A 122 12.87 11.03 8.42
CA ALA A 122 13.14 10.26 7.22
C ALA A 122 11.88 10.12 6.37
N TRP A 123 11.82 10.92 5.31
CA TRP A 123 10.92 10.77 4.14
C TRP A 123 11.10 9.43 3.38
N GLN A 124 11.95 8.53 3.89
CA GLN A 124 12.33 7.24 3.29
C GLN A 124 12.07 6.05 4.23
N ILE A 125 11.31 6.23 5.31
CA ILE A 125 10.95 5.11 6.17
C ILE A 125 9.91 4.30 5.43
N VAL A 126 10.28 3.07 5.08
CA VAL A 126 9.33 2.07 4.60
C VAL A 126 8.42 1.74 5.77
N HIS A 127 7.24 2.35 5.79
CA HIS A 127 6.16 1.94 6.67
C HIS A 127 5.82 0.49 6.31
N GLY A 128 5.96 -0.39 7.30
CA GLY A 128 5.71 -1.81 7.18
C GLY A 128 4.37 -2.16 7.78
N THR A 129 3.74 -3.20 7.25
CA THR A 129 2.56 -3.80 7.87
C THR A 129 2.99 -4.82 8.93
N ALA A 130 2.07 -5.23 9.81
CA ALA A 130 2.32 -6.36 10.69
C ALA A 130 2.69 -7.63 9.90
N LYS A 131 2.12 -7.83 8.72
CA LYS A 131 2.54 -8.89 7.79
C LYS A 131 4.00 -8.73 7.38
N GLY A 132 4.44 -7.51 7.07
CA GLY A 132 5.85 -7.23 6.75
C GLY A 132 6.82 -7.70 7.84
N LEU A 133 6.45 -7.54 9.13
CA LEU A 133 7.24 -8.09 10.24
C LEU A 133 7.37 -9.62 10.16
N SER A 134 6.28 -10.32 9.83
CA SER A 134 6.30 -11.77 9.64
C SER A 134 7.10 -12.17 8.38
N ASP A 135 6.97 -11.41 7.30
CA ASP A 135 7.61 -11.71 6.00
C ASP A 135 9.14 -11.68 6.13
N GLU A 136 9.72 -10.70 6.83
CA GLU A 136 11.18 -10.63 7.08
C GLU A 136 11.72 -11.88 7.78
N ILE A 137 10.94 -12.41 8.73
CA ILE A 137 11.32 -13.57 9.55
C ILE A 137 11.18 -14.85 8.73
N GLU A 138 10.06 -15.00 8.05
CA GLU A 138 9.77 -16.15 7.18
C GLU A 138 10.73 -16.24 6.00
N GLU A 139 10.99 -15.14 5.29
CA GLU A 139 11.94 -15.12 4.18
C GLU A 139 13.32 -15.60 4.63
N ARG A 140 13.81 -15.10 5.76
CA ARG A 140 15.14 -15.46 6.27
C ARG A 140 15.24 -16.90 6.73
N TRP A 141 14.19 -17.43 7.37
CA TRP A 141 14.15 -18.83 7.76
C TRP A 141 14.05 -19.73 6.53
N ARG A 142 13.12 -19.45 5.61
CA ARG A 142 12.92 -20.25 4.40
C ARG A 142 14.11 -20.19 3.45
N TRP A 143 14.84 -19.08 3.40
CA TRP A 143 16.10 -19.01 2.67
C TRP A 143 17.14 -20.03 3.18
N ARG A 144 17.19 -20.25 4.49
CA ARG A 144 18.13 -21.21 5.11
C ARG A 144 17.66 -22.66 5.02
N HIS A 145 16.35 -22.90 5.09
CA HIS A 145 15.79 -24.25 5.27
C HIS A 145 15.02 -24.78 4.06
N GLU A 146 14.38 -23.92 3.27
CA GLU A 146 13.40 -24.27 2.24
C GLU A 146 13.61 -23.51 0.92
N LEU A 147 14.85 -23.12 0.60
CA LEU A 147 15.15 -22.21 -0.52
C LEU A 147 14.52 -22.64 -1.85
N ARG A 148 14.53 -23.95 -2.15
CA ARG A 148 13.96 -24.48 -3.40
C ARG A 148 12.44 -24.30 -3.43
N GLN A 149 11.75 -24.63 -2.35
CA GLN A 149 10.29 -24.50 -2.25
C GLN A 149 9.88 -23.03 -2.28
N MET A 150 10.61 -22.16 -1.56
CA MET A 150 10.35 -20.71 -1.57
C MET A 150 10.48 -20.13 -2.98
N ARG A 151 11.50 -20.54 -3.75
CA ARG A 151 11.67 -20.10 -5.15
C ARG A 151 10.56 -20.59 -6.07
N SER A 152 10.12 -21.84 -5.93
CA SER A 152 9.00 -22.34 -6.76
C SER A 152 7.69 -21.62 -6.46
N GLU A 153 7.42 -21.33 -5.18
CA GLU A 153 6.22 -20.57 -4.78
C GLU A 153 6.30 -19.11 -5.27
N GLN A 154 7.47 -18.49 -5.20
CA GLN A 154 7.70 -17.15 -5.75
C GLN A 154 7.43 -17.10 -7.26
N GLN A 155 7.87 -18.10 -8.01
CA GLN A 155 7.60 -18.20 -9.46
C GLN A 155 6.11 -18.37 -9.74
N LEU A 156 5.41 -19.26 -9.02
CA LEU A 156 3.97 -19.44 -9.16
C LEU A 156 3.19 -18.16 -8.86
N GLU A 157 3.58 -17.42 -7.82
CA GLU A 157 2.95 -16.14 -7.47
C GLU A 157 3.23 -15.06 -8.53
N GLN A 158 4.44 -15.01 -9.09
CA GLN A 158 4.75 -14.12 -10.21
C GLN A 158 3.89 -14.45 -11.43
N GLU A 159 3.78 -15.71 -11.80
CA GLU A 159 2.93 -16.15 -12.91
C GLU A 159 1.45 -15.83 -12.66
N ARG A 160 0.96 -16.03 -11.43
CA ARG A 160 -0.42 -15.68 -11.05
C ARG A 160 -0.66 -14.18 -11.23
N ARG A 161 0.23 -13.33 -10.69
CA ARG A 161 0.15 -11.87 -10.83
C ARG A 161 0.21 -11.43 -12.30
N HIS A 162 1.09 -12.05 -13.09
CA HIS A 162 1.15 -11.77 -14.53
C HIS A 162 -0.13 -12.17 -15.25
N ARG A 163 -0.72 -13.34 -14.93
CA ARG A 163 -1.99 -13.78 -15.50
C ARG A 163 -3.14 -12.86 -15.11
N GLU A 164 -3.25 -12.50 -13.83
CA GLU A 164 -4.27 -11.59 -13.31
C GLU A 164 -4.13 -10.19 -13.94
N SER A 165 -2.91 -9.66 -14.05
CA SER A 165 -2.63 -8.39 -14.71
C SER A 165 -2.99 -8.43 -16.19
N ALA A 166 -2.57 -9.46 -16.92
CA ALA A 166 -2.89 -9.63 -18.34
C ALA A 166 -4.40 -9.82 -18.57
N GLU A 167 -5.09 -10.50 -17.67
CA GLU A 167 -6.55 -10.66 -17.74
C GLU A 167 -7.27 -9.34 -17.45
N ARG A 168 -6.84 -8.58 -16.43
CA ARG A 168 -7.34 -7.22 -16.16
C ARG A 168 -7.13 -6.32 -17.37
N GLU A 169 -5.93 -6.31 -17.94
CA GLU A 169 -5.61 -5.54 -19.15
C GLU A 169 -6.47 -5.96 -20.35
N ARG A 170 -6.71 -7.27 -20.55
CA ARG A 170 -7.61 -7.77 -21.61
C ARG A 170 -9.05 -7.33 -21.39
N ARG A 171 -9.57 -7.43 -20.17
CA ARG A 171 -10.93 -6.99 -19.82
C ARG A 171 -11.08 -5.49 -20.04
N LEU A 172 -10.10 -4.70 -19.58
CA LEU A 172 -10.04 -3.26 -19.80
C LEU A 172 -10.02 -2.91 -21.29
N ARG A 173 -9.10 -3.50 -22.08
CA ARG A 173 -9.07 -3.30 -23.54
C ARG A 173 -10.36 -3.68 -24.24
N THR A 174 -11.03 -4.75 -23.78
CA THR A 174 -12.31 -5.16 -24.37
C THR A 174 -13.41 -4.15 -24.04
N ARG A 175 -13.50 -3.69 -22.78
CA ARG A 175 -14.41 -2.63 -22.33
C ARG A 175 -14.21 -1.36 -23.15
N LEU A 176 -12.97 -0.86 -23.20
CA LEU A 176 -12.59 0.37 -23.89
C LEU A 176 -12.92 0.35 -25.40
N ARG A 177 -12.87 -0.82 -26.06
CA ARG A 177 -13.23 -0.94 -27.49
C ARG A 177 -14.72 -0.81 -27.78
N THR A 178 -15.58 -1.10 -26.81
CA THR A 178 -17.04 -1.05 -26.97
C THR A 178 -17.67 0.10 -26.18
N LEU A 179 -16.85 0.89 -25.49
CA LEU A 179 -17.28 1.95 -24.59
C LEU A 179 -17.97 3.08 -25.36
N THR A 180 -19.07 3.58 -24.81
CA THR A 180 -19.85 4.69 -25.37
C THR A 180 -20.18 5.70 -24.28
N PHE A 181 -20.43 6.96 -24.66
CA PHE A 181 -20.87 7.97 -23.68
C PHE A 181 -22.19 7.61 -22.99
N ALA A 182 -23.09 6.89 -23.68
CA ALA A 182 -24.33 6.42 -23.06
C ALA A 182 -24.05 5.46 -21.90
N GLN A 183 -23.08 4.55 -22.04
CA GLN A 183 -22.66 3.68 -20.95
C GLN A 183 -21.98 4.47 -19.83
N LEU A 184 -21.07 5.39 -20.16
CA LEU A 184 -20.38 6.20 -19.16
C LEU A 184 -21.33 7.01 -18.29
N LEU A 185 -22.35 7.63 -18.89
CA LEU A 185 -23.37 8.42 -18.18
C LEU A 185 -24.20 7.61 -17.16
N GLU A 186 -24.28 6.29 -17.33
CA GLU A 186 -24.98 5.38 -16.42
C GLU A 186 -24.08 4.77 -15.35
N GLU A 187 -22.76 4.67 -15.60
CA GLU A 187 -21.79 4.07 -14.69
C GLU A 187 -21.52 4.97 -13.49
N PRO A 188 -21.48 4.44 -12.26
CA PRO A 188 -21.17 5.25 -11.10
C PRO A 188 -19.69 5.66 -11.10
N LEU A 189 -19.42 6.94 -10.82
CA LEU A 189 -18.07 7.51 -10.85
C LEU A 189 -17.47 7.58 -9.44
N LEU A 190 -16.16 7.33 -9.35
CA LEU A 190 -15.34 7.52 -8.15
C LEU A 190 -15.94 6.87 -6.88
N GLN A 191 -16.57 5.70 -7.01
CA GLN A 191 -17.20 5.00 -5.87
C GLN A 191 -16.20 4.62 -4.80
N ASP A 192 -14.96 4.31 -5.21
CA ASP A 192 -13.88 3.92 -4.31
C ASP A 192 -13.32 5.11 -3.51
N TRP A 193 -13.76 6.34 -3.81
CA TRP A 193 -13.51 7.52 -2.97
C TRP A 193 -14.53 7.51 -1.81
N GLU A 194 -14.40 6.52 -0.92
CA GLU A 194 -15.22 6.42 0.28
C GLU A 194 -14.82 7.50 1.31
N PRO A 195 -15.78 8.12 2.02
CA PRO A 195 -15.47 9.11 3.04
C PRO A 195 -14.90 8.44 4.30
N SER A 196 -13.59 8.23 4.33
CA SER A 196 -12.83 7.94 5.54
C SER A 196 -11.45 8.58 5.42
N PRO A 197 -10.99 9.45 6.34
CA PRO A 197 -9.66 10.03 6.22
C PRO A 197 -8.58 8.94 6.03
N PRO A 198 -7.64 9.10 5.08
CA PRO A 198 -7.26 10.32 4.37
C PRO A 198 -8.01 10.63 3.04
N PHE A 199 -9.14 9.98 2.75
CA PHE A 199 -9.86 10.21 1.48
C PHE A 199 -10.51 11.61 1.38
N PRO A 200 -10.75 12.11 0.14
CA PRO A 200 -11.36 13.41 -0.09
C PRO A 200 -12.76 13.52 0.54
N PRO A 201 -13.15 14.70 1.06
CA PRO A 201 -14.50 14.95 1.54
C PRO A 201 -15.56 14.68 0.46
N ALA A 202 -16.75 14.22 0.85
CA ALA A 202 -17.84 13.94 -0.08
C ALA A 202 -18.18 15.14 -0.98
N SER A 203 -18.16 16.36 -0.44
CA SER A 203 -18.39 17.59 -1.21
C SER A 203 -17.35 17.83 -2.30
N PHE A 204 -16.09 17.44 -2.06
CA PHE A 204 -15.03 17.54 -3.06
C PHE A 204 -15.28 16.52 -4.17
N ARG A 205 -15.47 15.25 -3.80
CA ARG A 205 -15.79 14.18 -4.76
C ARG A 205 -17.00 14.54 -5.62
N ASP A 206 -18.08 15.03 -5.02
CA ASP A 206 -19.32 15.35 -5.73
C ASP A 206 -19.10 16.49 -6.77
N ALA A 207 -18.26 17.49 -6.44
CA ALA A 207 -17.88 18.53 -7.39
C ALA A 207 -17.03 17.99 -8.56
N ILE A 208 -16.09 17.08 -8.28
CA ILE A 208 -15.30 16.41 -9.34
C ILE A 208 -16.21 15.56 -10.25
N VAL A 209 -17.15 14.81 -9.65
CA VAL A 209 -18.14 14.03 -10.39
C VAL A 209 -18.98 14.93 -11.30
N GLU A 210 -19.42 16.09 -10.83
CA GLU A 210 -20.15 17.06 -11.66
C GLU A 210 -19.34 17.51 -12.88
N HIS A 211 -18.06 17.89 -12.67
CA HIS A 211 -17.18 18.28 -13.78
C HIS A 211 -17.00 17.16 -14.82
N ILE A 212 -16.89 15.91 -14.37
CA ILE A 212 -16.78 14.74 -15.26
C ILE A 212 -18.07 14.57 -16.06
N ARG A 213 -19.23 14.59 -15.39
CA ARG A 213 -20.54 14.45 -16.05
C ARG A 213 -20.81 15.54 -17.07
N ASP A 214 -20.42 16.77 -16.79
CA ASP A 214 -20.56 17.86 -17.76
C ASP A 214 -19.68 17.62 -18.98
N THR A 215 -18.44 17.15 -18.78
CA THR A 215 -17.53 16.81 -19.88
C THR A 215 -18.06 15.64 -20.71
N GLU A 216 -18.65 14.61 -20.08
CA GLU A 216 -19.30 13.50 -20.78
C GLU A 216 -20.42 13.98 -21.70
N ARG A 217 -21.28 14.89 -21.20
CA ARG A 217 -22.36 15.48 -21.98
C ARG A 217 -21.84 16.36 -23.11
N GLU A 218 -20.84 17.20 -22.84
CA GLU A 218 -20.19 18.03 -23.85
C GLU A 218 -19.61 17.18 -24.99
N LEU A 219 -18.85 16.13 -24.65
CA LEU A 219 -18.25 15.23 -25.62
C LEU A 219 -19.30 14.42 -26.40
N ALA A 220 -20.35 13.94 -25.73
CA ALA A 220 -21.46 13.24 -26.38
C ALA A 220 -22.18 14.14 -27.40
N ALA A 221 -22.34 15.43 -27.10
CA ALA A 221 -22.98 16.40 -27.99
C ALA A 221 -22.16 16.69 -29.27
N LEU A 222 -20.86 16.42 -29.28
CA LEU A 222 -20.01 16.55 -30.47
C LEU A 222 -20.27 15.44 -31.53
N GLY A 223 -21.06 14.43 -31.19
CA GLY A 223 -21.42 13.32 -32.07
C GLY A 223 -20.49 12.10 -31.96
N PRO A 224 -20.67 11.07 -32.79
CA PRO A 224 -20.07 9.75 -32.60
C PRO A 224 -18.56 9.67 -32.90
N LYS A 225 -17.99 10.66 -33.57
CA LYS A 225 -16.56 10.71 -33.90
C LYS A 225 -16.04 12.16 -33.86
N PRO A 226 -15.97 12.76 -32.66
CA PRO A 226 -15.48 14.13 -32.52
C PRO A 226 -14.03 14.23 -33.00
N ARG A 227 -13.65 15.41 -33.51
CA ARG A 227 -12.27 15.66 -33.95
C ARG A 227 -11.34 15.70 -32.74
N ARG A 228 -10.17 15.05 -32.86
CA ARG A 228 -9.15 14.98 -31.79
C ARG A 228 -8.88 16.31 -31.08
N PRO A 229 -8.71 17.47 -31.78
CA PRO A 229 -8.45 18.73 -31.09
C PRO A 229 -9.58 19.16 -30.15
N LEU A 230 -10.84 18.92 -30.52
CA LEU A 230 -11.98 19.27 -29.66
C LEU A 230 -12.02 18.41 -28.41
N VAL A 231 -11.77 17.11 -28.55
CA VAL A 231 -11.70 16.17 -27.42
C VAL A 231 -10.54 16.55 -26.51
N ARG A 232 -9.35 16.81 -27.07
CA ARG A 232 -8.18 17.27 -26.32
C ARG A 232 -8.48 18.53 -25.51
N THR A 233 -9.13 19.52 -26.13
CA THR A 233 -9.51 20.77 -25.45
C THR A 233 -10.48 20.51 -24.29
N ALA A 234 -11.49 19.65 -24.48
CA ALA A 234 -12.44 19.32 -23.42
C ALA A 234 -11.78 18.58 -22.25
N LEU A 235 -10.91 17.60 -22.52
CA LEU A 235 -10.18 16.87 -21.48
C LEU A 235 -9.20 17.77 -20.73
N ALA A 236 -8.42 18.60 -21.43
CA ALA A 236 -7.55 19.57 -20.77
C ALA A 236 -8.33 20.58 -19.93
N ALA A 237 -9.51 21.01 -20.39
CA ALA A 237 -10.39 21.88 -19.61
C ALA A 237 -10.95 21.18 -18.35
N LEU A 238 -11.30 19.90 -18.45
CA LEU A 238 -11.70 19.09 -17.29
C LEU A 238 -10.57 19.04 -16.25
N ALA A 239 -9.34 18.72 -16.67
CA ALA A 239 -8.18 18.71 -15.76
C ALA A 239 -7.99 20.07 -15.08
N GLY A 240 -8.12 21.16 -15.83
CA GLY A 240 -8.08 22.52 -15.27
C GLY A 240 -9.15 22.79 -14.21
N ARG A 241 -10.39 22.31 -14.42
CA ARG A 241 -11.48 22.44 -13.42
C ARG A 241 -11.22 21.61 -12.17
N ILE A 242 -10.62 20.42 -12.31
CA ILE A 242 -10.23 19.57 -11.18
C ILE A 242 -9.17 20.29 -10.33
N HIS A 243 -8.09 20.78 -10.95
CA HIS A 243 -7.03 21.54 -10.28
C HIS A 243 -7.56 22.80 -9.61
N ALA A 244 -8.47 23.53 -10.27
CA ALA A 244 -9.12 24.70 -9.68
C ALA A 244 -9.98 24.34 -8.45
N THR A 245 -10.63 23.18 -8.48
CA THR A 245 -11.45 22.69 -7.36
C THR A 245 -10.56 22.31 -6.16
N GLU A 246 -9.43 21.65 -6.40
CA GLU A 246 -8.41 21.36 -5.37
C GLU A 246 -7.83 22.65 -4.78
N ALA A 247 -7.38 23.57 -5.63
CA ALA A 247 -6.83 24.85 -5.20
C ALA A 247 -7.84 25.68 -4.37
N ALA A 248 -9.11 25.66 -4.75
CA ALA A 248 -10.17 26.35 -4.01
C ALA A 248 -10.47 25.71 -2.64
N ALA A 249 -10.26 24.40 -2.51
CA ALA A 249 -10.44 23.69 -1.25
C ALA A 249 -9.31 23.98 -0.25
N GLY A 250 -8.13 24.41 -0.72
CA GLY A 250 -7.00 24.80 0.12
C GLY A 250 -6.29 23.61 0.80
N GLU A 251 -6.62 22.39 0.40
CA GLU A 251 -6.04 21.13 0.88
C GLU A 251 -5.61 20.28 -0.33
N TRP A 252 -4.61 19.42 -0.13
CA TRP A 252 -4.14 18.47 -1.15
C TRP A 252 -4.94 17.19 -1.03
N PHE A 253 -5.97 17.03 -1.87
CA PHE A 253 -6.84 15.86 -1.84
C PHE A 253 -6.51 14.86 -2.94
N ILE A 254 -5.83 15.27 -4.01
CA ILE A 254 -5.50 14.39 -5.14
C ILE A 254 -4.12 13.79 -4.92
N GLU A 255 -4.08 12.66 -4.22
CA GLU A 255 -2.86 11.88 -4.01
C GLU A 255 -2.69 10.80 -5.10
N THR A 256 -2.02 9.69 -4.76
CA THR A 256 -1.71 8.64 -5.74
C THR A 256 -2.95 7.87 -6.14
N GLU A 257 -3.78 7.47 -5.17
CA GLU A 257 -4.98 6.66 -5.42
C GLU A 257 -6.06 7.46 -6.18
N GLU A 258 -6.27 8.72 -5.80
CA GLU A 258 -7.19 9.62 -6.50
C GLU A 258 -6.74 9.89 -7.93
N ARG A 259 -5.43 10.07 -8.15
CA ARG A 259 -4.87 10.28 -9.49
C ARG A 259 -4.99 9.06 -10.39
N GLU A 260 -4.86 7.85 -9.84
CA GLU A 260 -5.13 6.61 -10.57
C GLU A 260 -6.61 6.51 -10.96
N GLY A 261 -7.51 6.85 -10.05
CA GLY A 261 -8.96 6.93 -10.31
C GLY A 261 -9.29 7.93 -11.42
N LEU A 262 -8.73 9.15 -11.36
CA LEU A 262 -8.91 10.17 -12.39
C LEU A 262 -8.31 9.74 -13.74
N SER A 263 -7.13 9.13 -13.74
CA SER A 263 -6.50 8.64 -14.97
C SER A 263 -7.39 7.64 -15.70
N THR A 264 -8.03 6.74 -14.94
CA THR A 264 -9.01 5.77 -15.47
C THR A 264 -10.20 6.48 -16.13
N VAL A 265 -10.76 7.51 -15.48
CA VAL A 265 -11.85 8.31 -16.04
C VAL A 265 -11.44 9.00 -17.35
N PHE A 266 -10.25 9.61 -17.39
CA PHE A 266 -9.77 10.27 -18.61
C PHE A 266 -9.53 9.27 -19.75
N GLU A 267 -9.01 8.08 -19.45
CA GLU A 267 -8.86 7.02 -20.44
C GLU A 267 -10.22 6.61 -21.01
N ASP A 268 -11.20 6.37 -20.14
CA ASP A 268 -12.57 6.02 -20.52
C ASP A 268 -13.19 7.09 -21.45
N LEU A 269 -13.05 8.38 -21.12
CA LEU A 269 -13.51 9.49 -21.96
C LEU A 269 -12.81 9.53 -23.32
N ALA A 270 -11.50 9.33 -23.37
CA ALA A 270 -10.72 9.33 -24.61
C ALA A 270 -11.13 8.16 -25.54
N TYR A 271 -11.39 6.98 -24.98
CA TYR A 271 -11.86 5.83 -25.76
C TYR A 271 -13.32 5.97 -26.20
N ALA A 272 -14.22 6.45 -25.34
CA ALA A 272 -15.61 6.74 -25.72
C ALA A 272 -15.69 7.81 -26.83
N ALA A 273 -14.76 8.76 -26.85
CA ALA A 273 -14.61 9.76 -27.91
C ALA A 273 -13.95 9.23 -29.19
N MET A 274 -13.54 7.96 -29.24
CA MET A 274 -12.77 7.35 -30.34
C MET A 274 -11.41 8.02 -30.59
N GLN A 275 -10.76 8.53 -29.53
CA GLN A 275 -9.46 9.22 -29.57
C GLN A 275 -8.44 8.62 -28.57
N PRO A 276 -8.12 7.30 -28.63
CA PRO A 276 -7.23 6.64 -27.66
C PRO A 276 -5.79 7.19 -27.66
N ALA A 277 -5.38 7.87 -28.74
CA ALA A 277 -4.07 8.53 -28.82
C ALA A 277 -3.92 9.71 -27.85
N LEU A 278 -4.99 10.16 -27.18
CA LEU A 278 -4.94 11.18 -26.14
C LEU A 278 -4.54 10.61 -24.76
N VAL A 279 -4.53 9.29 -24.58
CA VAL A 279 -4.17 8.66 -23.30
C VAL A 279 -2.75 9.00 -22.87
N GLU A 280 -1.83 9.12 -23.84
CA GLU A 280 -0.43 9.50 -23.60
C GLU A 280 -0.30 10.92 -23.02
N GLU A 281 -1.31 11.78 -23.19
CA GLU A 281 -1.30 13.17 -22.75
C GLU A 281 -1.92 13.36 -21.35
N ILE A 282 -2.59 12.33 -20.80
CA ILE A 282 -3.32 12.42 -19.52
C ILE A 282 -2.38 12.75 -18.36
N VAL A 283 -1.19 12.14 -18.33
CA VAL A 283 -0.20 12.35 -17.26
C VAL A 283 0.21 13.83 -17.18
N ASP A 284 0.38 14.47 -18.34
CA ASP A 284 0.74 15.89 -18.41
C ASP A 284 -0.39 16.79 -17.89
N TRP A 285 -1.65 16.39 -18.04
CA TRP A 285 -2.79 17.17 -17.57
C TRP A 285 -3.07 17.01 -16.08
N LEU A 286 -2.89 15.80 -15.54
CA LEU A 286 -3.14 15.50 -14.13
C LEU A 286 -1.95 15.83 -13.22
N THR A 287 -0.78 16.10 -13.80
CA THR A 287 0.35 16.64 -13.04
C THR A 287 0.12 18.14 -12.82
N PRO A 288 0.11 18.62 -11.56
CA PRO A 288 -0.04 20.05 -11.30
C PRO A 288 1.14 20.81 -11.94
N PRO A 289 0.91 21.99 -12.54
CA PRO A 289 1.99 22.81 -13.06
C PRO A 289 2.96 23.14 -11.92
N GLU A 290 4.26 22.94 -12.14
CA GLU A 290 5.31 23.39 -11.22
C GLU A 290 5.13 24.90 -11.00
N GLY A 291 4.81 25.29 -9.76
CA GLY A 291 4.72 26.69 -9.34
C GLY A 291 6.08 27.29 -9.04
#